data_AF-A0A1M4M7S9-F1
#
_entry.id   AF-A0A1M4M7S9-F1
#
_cell.length_a   1.000
_cell.length_b   1.000
_cell.length_c   1.000
_cell.angle_alpha   90.00
_cell.angle_beta   90.00
_cell.angle_gamma   90.00
#
_symmetry.space_group_name_H-M   'P 1'
#
loop_
_entity.id
_entity.type
_entity.pdbx_description
1 polymer ?
#
loop_
_entity_poly.entity_id
_entity_poly.type
_entity_poly.pdbx_seq_one_letter_code
_entity_poly.pdbx_strand_id
1 'polypeptide(L)'
;MPEPYKYSIKEIENLKDFFLVTYVIIDDLYQEITPEYIKFRKNAEYSILSDSEIITISIVGELLSIDFEKAWFNFCNRRKKK
;
A
#
# COMPACT_ATOMS: atom_id res chain seq x y z
N MET A 1 -18.40 5.15 -10.55
CA MET A 1 -18.35 3.67 -10.57
C MET A 1 -17.31 3.33 -11.61
N PRO A 2 -16.11 2.90 -11.19
CA PRO A 2 -15.02 2.66 -12.12
C PRO A 2 -15.39 1.54 -13.12
N GLU A 3 -15.03 1.75 -14.39
CA GLU A 3 -15.30 0.82 -15.49
C GLU A 3 -14.58 -0.53 -15.24
N PRO A 4 -15.26 -1.68 -15.31
CA PRO A 4 -14.71 -2.98 -14.90
C PRO A 4 -13.51 -3.47 -15.76
N TYR A 5 -13.24 -2.83 -16.90
CA TYR A 5 -12.19 -3.18 -17.86
C TYR A 5 -10.98 -2.22 -17.84
N LYS A 6 -10.93 -1.26 -16.91
CA LYS A 6 -9.81 -0.31 -16.81
C LYS A 6 -8.47 -1.00 -16.51
N TYR A 7 -8.50 -2.10 -15.76
CA TYR A 7 -7.30 -2.81 -15.32
C TYR A 7 -7.18 -4.17 -16.04
N SER A 8 -6.76 -4.14 -17.31
CA SER A 8 -6.40 -5.37 -18.03
C SER A 8 -4.99 -5.81 -17.60
N ILE A 9 -4.94 -6.75 -16.66
CA ILE A 9 -3.70 -7.28 -16.09
C ILE A 9 -2.99 -8.12 -17.17
N LYS A 10 -1.83 -7.66 -17.65
CA LYS A 10 -0.85 -8.52 -18.35
C LYS A 10 -0.24 -9.50 -17.35
N GLU A 11 0.29 -10.63 -17.84
CA GLU A 11 0.93 -11.67 -17.02
C GLU A 11 1.75 -11.08 -15.86
N ILE A 12 1.44 -11.53 -14.65
CA ILE A 12 2.18 -11.17 -13.43
C ILE A 12 3.33 -12.18 -13.32
N GLU A 13 4.54 -11.77 -13.70
CA GLU A 13 5.68 -12.68 -13.73
C GLU A 13 6.36 -12.81 -12.36
N ASN A 14 6.35 -11.74 -11.56
CA ASN A 14 7.07 -11.72 -10.28
C ASN A 14 6.37 -10.87 -9.20
N LEU A 15 6.88 -10.97 -7.97
CA LEU A 15 6.33 -10.25 -6.81
C LEU A 15 6.37 -8.72 -7.00
N LYS A 16 7.40 -8.17 -7.66
CA LYS A 16 7.47 -6.72 -7.91
C LYS A 16 6.38 -6.27 -8.87
N ASP A 17 6.09 -7.06 -9.91
CA ASP A 17 5.00 -6.77 -10.84
C ASP A 17 3.66 -6.81 -10.11
N PHE A 18 3.49 -7.78 -9.20
CA PHE A 18 2.30 -7.85 -8.35
C PHE A 18 2.13 -6.60 -7.46
N PHE A 19 3.21 -6.16 -6.81
CA PHE A 19 3.20 -4.91 -6.03
C PHE A 19 2.87 -3.70 -6.91
N LEU A 20 3.46 -3.61 -8.09
CA LEU A 20 3.25 -2.48 -9.00
C LEU A 20 1.81 -2.41 -9.52
N VAL A 21 1.26 -3.55 -9.97
CA VAL A 21 -0.13 -3.62 -10.44
C VAL A 21 -1.10 -3.29 -9.31
N THR A 22 -0.88 -3.84 -8.12
CA THR A 22 -1.72 -3.54 -6.95
C THR A 22 -1.65 -2.05 -6.59
N TYR A 23 -0.45 -1.48 -6.56
CA TYR A 23 -0.25 -0.07 -6.30
C TYR A 23 -0.99 0.82 -7.29
N VAL A 24 -0.91 0.54 -8.60
CA VAL A 24 -1.59 1.33 -9.63
C VAL A 24 -3.11 1.31 -9.44
N ILE A 25 -3.68 0.13 -9.15
CA ILE A 25 -5.12 0.00 -8.90
C ILE A 25 -5.53 0.79 -7.66
N ILE A 26 -4.77 0.67 -6.57
CA ILE A 26 -5.04 1.36 -5.31
C ILE A 26 -4.89 2.88 -5.47
N ASP A 27 -3.86 3.34 -6.17
CA ASP A 27 -3.64 4.78 -6.37
C ASP A 27 -4.76 5.40 -7.20
N ASP A 28 -5.15 4.78 -8.30
CA ASP A 28 -6.27 5.24 -9.12
C ASP A 28 -7.58 5.30 -8.31
N LEU A 29 -7.86 4.29 -7.50
CA LEU A 29 -9.05 4.28 -6.62
C LEU A 29 -8.95 5.36 -5.56
N TYR A 30 -7.80 5.52 -4.90
CA TYR A 30 -7.59 6.54 -3.87
C TYR A 30 -7.76 7.94 -4.46
N GLN A 31 -7.27 8.19 -5.68
CA GLN A 31 -7.47 9.46 -6.36
C GLN A 31 -8.93 9.67 -6.80
N GLU A 32 -9.68 8.63 -7.15
CA GLU A 32 -11.09 8.78 -7.54
C GLU A 32 -12.00 9.04 -6.33
N ILE A 33 -11.82 8.29 -5.23
CA ILE A 33 -12.81 8.23 -4.14
C ILE A 33 -12.48 9.13 -2.95
N THR A 34 -11.20 9.46 -2.75
CA THR A 34 -10.78 10.13 -1.52
C THR A 34 -11.01 11.64 -1.61
N PRO A 35 -11.67 12.26 -0.61
CA PRO A 35 -11.82 13.71 -0.53
C PRO A 35 -10.48 14.47 -0.45
N GLU A 36 -10.44 15.69 -0.97
CA GLU A 36 -9.24 16.54 -0.97
C GLU A 36 -8.63 16.75 0.41
N TYR A 37 -9.46 16.92 1.46
CA TYR A 37 -8.95 17.16 2.82
C TYR A 37 -8.20 15.96 3.41
N ILE A 38 -8.42 14.74 2.89
CA ILE A 38 -7.67 13.54 3.28
C ILE A 38 -6.39 13.44 2.44
N LYS A 39 -6.48 13.66 1.12
CA LYS A 39 -5.33 13.67 0.21
C LYS A 39 -4.27 14.70 0.61
N PHE A 40 -4.73 15.89 0.99
CA PHE A 40 -3.90 17.01 1.42
C PHE A 40 -3.93 17.16 2.94
N ARG A 41 -3.88 16.03 3.68
CA ARG A 41 -3.76 16.10 5.13
C ARG A 41 -2.52 16.90 5.53
N LYS A 42 -2.58 17.47 6.73
CA LYS A 42 -1.43 18.15 7.33
C LYS A 42 -0.21 17.23 7.40
N ASN A 43 0.96 17.75 7.05
CA ASN A 43 2.25 17.05 7.07
C ASN A 43 2.39 15.90 6.04
N ALA A 44 1.54 15.83 5.02
CA ALA A 44 1.67 14.83 3.95
C ALA A 44 3.04 14.93 3.26
N GLU A 45 3.59 16.13 3.13
CA GLU A 45 4.90 16.45 2.57
C GLU A 45 6.09 15.88 3.37
N TYR A 46 5.88 15.58 4.66
CA TYR A 46 6.89 14.95 5.51
C TYR A 46 6.75 13.41 5.55
N SER A 47 5.76 12.85 4.85
CA SER A 47 5.54 11.40 4.82
C SER A 47 6.59 10.72 3.93
N ILE A 48 7.14 9.60 4.40
CA ILE A 48 8.09 8.78 3.62
C ILE A 48 7.37 7.97 2.54
N LEU A 49 6.13 7.57 2.81
CA LEU A 49 5.27 6.80 1.91
C LEU A 49 3.97 7.55 1.70
N SER A 50 3.45 7.49 0.47
CA SER A 50 2.11 7.93 0.12
C SER A 50 1.05 7.01 0.72
N ASP A 51 -0.19 7.49 0.78
CA ASP A 51 -1.30 6.70 1.31
C ASP A 51 -1.59 5.47 0.46
N SER A 52 -1.52 5.62 -0.86
CA SER A 52 -1.66 4.54 -1.82
C SER A 52 -0.60 3.44 -1.59
N GLU A 53 0.65 3.82 -1.29
CA GLU A 53 1.72 2.86 -0.94
C GLU A 53 1.44 2.17 0.39
N ILE A 54 1.01 2.91 1.43
CA ILE A 54 0.68 2.33 2.75
C ILE A 54 -0.44 1.31 2.61
N ILE A 55 -1.53 1.67 1.93
CA ILE A 55 -2.68 0.77 1.68
C ILE A 55 -2.23 -0.46 0.88
N THR A 56 -1.41 -0.27 -0.15
CA THR A 56 -0.88 -1.39 -0.95
C THR A 56 -0.07 -2.35 -0.08
N ILE A 57 0.83 -1.85 0.76
CA ILE A 57 1.63 -2.69 1.66
C ILE A 57 0.72 -3.46 2.62
N SER A 58 -0.29 -2.81 3.21
CA SER A 58 -1.24 -3.46 4.11
C SER A 58 -1.99 -4.60 3.41
N ILE A 59 -2.54 -4.37 2.22
CA ILE A 59 -3.29 -5.38 1.47
C ILE A 59 -2.39 -6.54 1.03
N VAL A 60 -1.25 -6.23 0.41
CA VAL A 60 -0.33 -7.25 -0.11
C VAL A 60 0.28 -8.06 1.03
N GLY A 61 0.64 -7.44 2.15
CA GLY A 61 1.20 -8.18 3.26
C GLY A 61 0.18 -9.04 4.00
N GLU A 62 -1.07 -8.59 4.13
CA GLU A 62 -2.18 -9.43 4.62
C GLU A 62 -2.40 -10.64 3.70
N LEU A 63 -2.41 -10.41 2.38
CA LEU A 63 -2.52 -11.49 1.39
C LEU A 63 -1.39 -12.51 1.51
N LEU A 64 -0.17 -12.05 1.83
CA LEU A 64 0.99 -12.91 2.06
C LEU A 64 1.02 -13.52 3.46
N SER A 65 -0.03 -13.34 4.28
CA SER A 65 -0.11 -13.77 5.68
C SER A 65 1.07 -13.28 6.53
N ILE A 66 1.63 -12.12 6.16
CA ILE A 66 2.66 -11.45 6.94
C ILE A 66 1.96 -10.78 8.11
N ASP A 67 2.10 -11.37 9.28
CA ASP A 67 1.67 -10.74 10.53
C ASP A 67 2.55 -9.51 10.82
N PHE A 68 2.08 -8.36 10.35
CA PHE A 68 2.77 -7.08 10.49
C PHE A 68 2.94 -6.68 11.96
N GLU A 69 1.99 -7.03 12.83
CA GLU A 69 2.07 -6.71 14.25
C GLU A 69 3.22 -7.49 14.89
N LYS A 70 3.31 -8.79 14.60
CA LYS A 70 4.41 -9.63 15.06
C LYS A 70 5.75 -9.23 14.45
N ALA A 71 5.78 -8.87 13.17
CA ALA A 71 6.99 -8.37 12.51
C ALA A 71 7.50 -7.08 13.17
N TRP A 72 6.59 -6.13 13.42
CA TRP A 72 6.87 -4.87 14.10
C TRP A 72 7.32 -5.07 15.55
N PHE A 73 6.60 -5.90 16.30
CA PHE A 73 6.95 -6.25 17.68
C PHE A 73 8.35 -6.85 17.78
N ASN A 74 8.68 -7.78 16.88
CA ASN A 74 10.02 -8.38 16.80
C ASN A 74 11.09 -7.36 16.46
N PHE A 75 10.82 -6.44 15.54
CA PHE A 75 11.75 -5.36 15.19
C PHE A 75 12.04 -4.43 16.37
N CYS A 76 11.02 -3.99 17.09
CA CYS A 76 11.18 -3.16 18.30
C CYS A 76 12.00 -3.88 19.37
N ASN A 77 11.74 -5.18 19.60
CA ASN A 77 12.48 -5.96 20.59
C ASN A 77 13.95 -6.20 20.21
N ARG A 78 14.27 -6.34 18.92
CA ARG A 78 15.65 -6.44 18.45
C ARG A 78 16.45 -5.15 18.71
N ARG A 79 15.79 -3.99 18.69
CA ARG A 79 16.42 -2.70 18.98
C ARG A 79 16.62 -2.44 20.48
N LYS A 80 15.79 -3.03 21.35
CA LYS A 80 15.93 -2.94 22.82
C LYS A 80 17.07 -3.81 23.39
N LYS A 81 17.65 -4.72 22.59
CA LYS A 81 18.78 -5.58 22.98
C LYS A 81 20.14 -5.04 22.55
N LYS A 82 20.23 -3.76 22.16
CA LYS A 82 21.48 -3.05 21.90
C LYS A 82 21.71 -2.00 22.98
#